data_AF-A0A954TA27-F1
#
_entry.id   AF-A0A954TA27-F1
#
_cell.length_a   1.000
_cell.length_b   1.000
_cell.length_c   1.000
_cell.angle_alpha   90.00
_cell.angle_beta   90.00
_cell.angle_gamma   90.00
#
_symmetry.space_group_name_H-M   'P 1'
#
loop_
_entity.id
_entity.type
_entity.pdbx_description
1 polymer ?
#
loop_
_entity_poly.entity_id
_entity_poly.type
_entity_poly.pdbx_seq_one_letter_code
_entity_poly.pdbx_strand_id
1 'polypeptide(L)'
;MNDASQSTRTSAGSKSTVLLLGIVVLPVLYVLSIGPFNWMYTKGWLGPWDGPLNQTLLIPYYPLVICTRYKIPVVAPALEWYLSLWTG
;
A
#
# COMPACT_ATOMS: atom_id res chain seq x y z
N MET A 1 -7.94 56.35 3.27
CA MET A 1 -8.66 55.40 4.16
C MET A 1 -9.30 54.35 3.27
N ASN A 2 -9.32 53.11 3.77
CA ASN A 2 -9.99 51.90 3.27
C ASN A 2 -9.13 50.91 2.46
N ASP A 3 -8.46 50.05 3.24
CA ASP A 3 -8.72 48.61 3.30
C ASP A 3 -8.93 47.85 2.00
N ALA A 4 -7.88 47.14 1.59
CA ALA A 4 -8.02 45.88 0.89
C ALA A 4 -6.84 44.97 1.26
N SER A 5 -6.78 44.57 2.52
CA SER A 5 -6.02 43.39 2.97
C SER A 5 -6.69 42.15 2.38
N GLN A 6 -6.43 41.92 1.08
CA GLN A 6 -6.86 40.71 0.37
C GLN A 6 -6.28 39.49 1.08
N SER A 7 -7.19 38.68 1.58
CA SER A 7 -6.99 37.38 2.19
C SER A 7 -6.25 36.42 1.23
N THR A 8 -4.92 36.42 1.29
CA THR A 8 -4.07 35.39 0.65
C THR A 8 -3.95 34.17 1.56
N ARG A 9 -5.07 33.58 1.99
CA ARG A 9 -5.11 32.39 2.88
C ARG A 9 -5.93 31.26 2.28
N THR A 10 -5.59 30.72 1.10
CA THR A 10 -6.32 29.55 0.57
C THR A 10 -5.47 28.48 -0.14
N SER A 11 -4.16 28.62 -0.37
CA SER A 11 -3.40 27.61 -1.13
C SER A 11 -2.55 26.63 -0.29
N ALA A 12 -2.32 26.90 0.99
CA ALA A 12 -1.46 26.06 1.85
C ALA A 12 -2.15 24.79 2.37
N GLY A 13 -3.47 24.83 2.61
CA GLY A 13 -4.24 23.70 3.15
C GLY A 13 -4.44 22.54 2.17
N SER A 14 -4.59 22.84 0.88
CA SER A 14 -4.83 21.81 -0.15
C SER A 14 -3.60 20.93 -0.40
N LYS A 15 -2.39 21.50 -0.41
CA LYS A 15 -1.16 20.74 -0.66
C LYS A 15 -0.79 19.83 0.51
N SER A 16 -0.98 20.31 1.75
CA SER A 16 -0.71 19.51 2.96
C SER A 16 -1.67 18.32 3.09
N THR A 17 -2.93 18.50 2.69
CA THR A 17 -3.93 17.41 2.71
C THR A 17 -3.60 16.32 1.71
N VAL A 18 -3.19 16.69 0.49
CA VAL A 18 -2.73 15.73 -0.54
C VAL A 18 -1.47 14.99 -0.10
N LEU A 19 -0.55 15.69 0.57
CA LEU A 19 0.67 15.08 1.11
C LEU A 19 0.36 14.05 2.20
N LEU A 20 -0.53 14.38 3.14
CA LEU A 20 -0.99 13.46 4.20
C LEU A 20 -1.72 12.24 3.62
N LEU A 21 -2.60 12.44 2.64
CA LEU A 21 -3.24 11.36 1.89
C LEU A 21 -2.20 10.47 1.22
N GLY A 22 -1.20 11.06 0.56
CA GLY A 22 -0.12 10.30 -0.08
C GLY A 22 0.69 9.45 0.91
N ILE A 23 1.03 9.99 2.08
CA ILE A 23 1.89 9.32 3.06
C ILE A 23 1.14 8.23 3.85
N VAL A 24 -0.15 8.42 4.14
CA VAL A 24 -0.90 7.49 4.99
C VAL A 24 -1.79 6.56 4.17
N VAL A 25 -2.52 7.10 3.19
CA VAL A 25 -3.53 6.31 2.47
C VAL A 25 -2.88 5.40 1.44
N LEU A 26 -1.82 5.85 0.73
CA LEU A 26 -1.16 4.99 -0.25
C LEU A 26 -0.53 3.74 0.37
N PRO A 27 0.22 3.81 1.49
CA PRO A 27 0.75 2.60 2.12
C PRO A 27 -0.34 1.67 2.62
N VAL A 28 -1.44 2.20 3.16
CA VAL A 28 -2.58 1.40 3.62
C VAL A 28 -3.24 0.68 2.44
N LEU A 29 -3.56 1.38 1.36
CA LEU A 29 -4.13 0.77 0.15
C LEU A 29 -3.20 -0.29 -0.45
N TYR A 30 -1.89 -0.03 -0.43
CA TYR A 30 -0.86 -0.96 -0.87
C TYR A 30 -0.81 -2.23 -0.02
N VAL A 31 -0.94 -2.13 1.32
CA VAL A 31 -1.02 -3.31 2.18
C VAL A 31 -2.35 -4.07 1.97
N LEU A 32 -3.45 -3.33 1.81
CA LEU A 32 -4.76 -3.93 1.59
C LEU A 32 -4.84 -4.69 0.26
N SER A 33 -4.20 -4.20 -0.80
CA SER A 33 -4.22 -4.85 -2.12
C SER A 33 -3.51 -6.20 -2.18
N ILE A 34 -2.65 -6.52 -1.20
CA ILE A 34 -1.95 -7.82 -1.10
C ILE A 34 -2.95 -8.96 -0.91
N GLY A 35 -4.00 -8.76 -0.12
CA GLY A 35 -4.98 -9.79 0.22
C GLY A 35 -5.66 -10.38 -1.03
N PRO A 36 -6.34 -9.54 -1.84
CA PRO A 36 -6.90 -9.94 -3.12
C PRO A 36 -5.85 -10.55 -4.06
N PHE A 37 -4.63 -10.01 -4.06
CA PHE A 37 -3.53 -10.56 -4.88
C PHE A 37 -3.16 -11.98 -4.48
N ASN A 38 -2.99 -12.23 -3.18
CA ASN A 38 -2.71 -13.54 -2.63
C ASN A 38 -3.88 -14.52 -2.88
N TRP A 39 -5.12 -14.05 -2.80
CA TRP A 39 -6.29 -14.85 -3.18
C TRP A 39 -6.24 -15.26 -4.66
N MET A 40 -6.00 -14.33 -5.58
CA MET A 40 -5.84 -14.65 -7.01
C MET A 40 -4.67 -15.62 -7.27
N TYR A 41 -3.57 -15.46 -6.53
CA TYR A 41 -2.44 -16.38 -6.59
C TYR A 41 -2.81 -17.79 -6.12
N THR A 42 -3.45 -17.92 -4.96
CA THR A 42 -3.86 -19.22 -4.40
C THR A 42 -4.93 -19.92 -5.23
N LYS A 43 -5.76 -19.18 -5.98
CA LYS A 43 -6.72 -19.73 -6.95
C LYS A 43 -6.07 -20.14 -8.28
N GLY A 44 -4.77 -19.94 -8.45
CA GLY A 44 -4.04 -20.25 -9.68
C GLY A 44 -4.34 -19.30 -10.84
N TRP A 45 -4.92 -18.12 -10.56
CA TRP A 45 -5.22 -17.10 -11.58
C TRP A 45 -3.99 -16.26 -11.92
N LEU A 46 -3.07 -16.16 -10.96
CA LEU A 46 -1.73 -15.63 -11.21
C LEU A 46 -0.79 -16.82 -11.45
N GLY A 47 0.15 -16.66 -12.37
CA GLY A 47 1.21 -17.64 -12.60
C GLY A 47 2.10 -17.83 -11.36
N PRO A 48 3.15 -18.65 -11.43
CA PRO A 48 4.15 -18.74 -10.36
C PRO A 48 4.78 -17.36 -10.12
N TRP A 49 5.05 -16.99 -8.86
CA TRP A 49 5.67 -15.71 -8.49
C TRP A 49 6.95 -15.47 -9.30
N ASP A 50 7.72 -16.52 -9.54
CA ASP A 50 9.03 -16.48 -10.20
C ASP A 50 8.94 -16.33 -11.74
N GLY A 51 7.73 -16.32 -12.29
CA GLY A 51 7.49 -16.20 -13.73
C GLY A 51 7.63 -14.77 -14.27
N PRO A 52 7.96 -14.60 -15.56
CA PRO A 52 8.18 -13.29 -16.18
C PRO A 52 6.95 -12.37 -16.12
N LEU A 53 5.73 -12.92 -16.17
CA LEU A 53 4.47 -12.17 -16.00
C LEU A 53 4.29 -11.59 -14.60
N ASN A 54 4.81 -12.26 -13.58
CA ASN A 54 4.65 -11.86 -12.19
C ASN A 54 5.85 -11.07 -11.65
N GLN A 55 6.96 -10.99 -12.38
CA GLN A 55 8.07 -10.10 -12.01
C GLN A 55 7.62 -8.63 -11.95
N THR A 56 6.75 -8.18 -12.85
CA THR A 56 6.20 -6.82 -12.83
C THR A 56 5.35 -6.55 -11.59
N LEU A 57 4.66 -7.58 -11.08
CA LEU A 57 3.82 -7.50 -9.89
C LEU A 57 4.65 -7.72 -8.61
N LEU A 58 5.72 -8.52 -8.67
CA LEU A 58 6.64 -8.76 -7.57
C LEU A 58 7.38 -7.49 -7.14
N ILE A 59 7.86 -6.69 -8.11
CA ILE A 59 8.67 -5.50 -7.81
C ILE A 59 8.00 -4.59 -6.77
N PRO A 60 6.73 -4.14 -6.96
CA PRO A 60 6.09 -3.30 -5.98
C PRO A 60 5.83 -4.04 -4.67
N TYR A 61 5.50 -5.34 -4.66
CA TYR A 61 5.22 -6.10 -3.43
C TYR A 61 6.46 -6.68 -2.72
N TYR A 62 7.65 -6.53 -3.30
CA TYR A 62 8.89 -7.13 -2.82
C TYR A 62 9.25 -6.77 -1.36
N PRO A 63 9.07 -5.50 -0.90
CA PRO A 63 9.34 -5.16 0.50
C PRO A 63 8.52 -5.99 1.49
N LEU A 64 7.27 -6.35 1.15
CA LEU A 64 6.40 -7.14 2.02
C LEU A 64 6.78 -8.62 2.01
N VAL A 65 7.21 -9.13 0.84
CA VAL A 65 7.77 -10.48 0.73
C VAL A 65 9.04 -10.60 1.57
N ILE A 66 9.87 -9.56 1.61
CA ILE A 66 11.01 -9.47 2.52
C ILE A 66 10.52 -9.48 3.98
N CYS A 67 9.52 -8.66 4.34
CA CYS A 67 9.00 -8.62 5.71
C CYS A 67 8.54 -10.01 6.21
N THR A 68 7.85 -10.78 5.37
CA THR A 68 7.41 -12.15 5.71
C THR A 68 8.56 -13.15 5.67
N ARG A 69 9.44 -13.08 4.67
CA ARG A 69 10.58 -14.00 4.51
C ARG A 69 11.61 -13.87 5.64
N TYR A 70 11.92 -12.64 6.04
CA TYR A 70 12.85 -12.35 7.14
C TYR A 70 12.14 -12.28 8.50
N LYS A 71 10.84 -12.56 8.56
CA LYS A 71 10.04 -12.60 9.79
C LYS A 71 10.24 -11.35 10.65
N ILE A 72 10.14 -10.17 10.02
CA ILE A 72 10.32 -8.89 10.73
C ILE A 72 9.31 -8.83 11.90
N PRO A 73 9.78 -8.63 13.14
CA PRO A 73 8.91 -8.61 14.31
C PRO A 73 7.80 -7.57 14.16
N VAL A 74 6.61 -7.86 14.69
CA VAL A 74 5.36 -7.08 14.57
C VAL A 74 4.73 -7.09 13.16
N VAL A 75 5.50 -6.86 12.11
CA VAL A 75 4.98 -6.76 10.74
C VAL A 75 4.61 -8.13 10.17
N ALA A 76 5.48 -9.12 10.32
CA ALA A 76 5.25 -10.47 9.83
C ALA A 76 3.99 -11.14 10.41
N PRO A 77 3.75 -11.17 11.73
CA PRO A 77 2.54 -11.79 12.29
C PRO A 77 1.25 -11.05 11.87
N ALA A 78 1.29 -9.71 11.76
CA ALA A 78 0.15 -8.95 11.29
C ALA A 78 -0.17 -9.24 9.82
N LEU A 79 0.86 -9.36 8.97
CA LEU A 79 0.68 -9.69 7.57
C LEU A 79 0.19 -11.12 7.39
N GLU A 80 0.72 -12.08 8.14
CA GLU A 80 0.28 -13.48 8.12
C GLU A 80 -1.17 -13.63 8.57
N TRP A 81 -1.57 -12.95 9.66
CA TRP A 81 -2.95 -12.89 10.08
C TRP A 81 -3.85 -12.32 8.99
N TYR A 82 -3.47 -11.18 8.39
CA TYR A 82 -4.24 -10.56 7.31
C TYR A 82 -4.38 -11.49 6.10
N LEU A 83 -3.28 -12.09 5.64
CA LEU A 83 -3.27 -13.01 4.51
C LEU A 83 -4.11 -14.27 4.76
N SER A 84 -4.16 -14.75 6.00
CA SER A 84 -4.97 -15.92 6.38
C SER A 84 -6.46 -15.72 6.09
N LEU A 85 -6.96 -14.48 6.20
CA LEU A 85 -8.35 -14.12 5.88
C LEU A 85 -8.69 -14.32 4.40
N TRP A 86 -7.69 -14.34 3.53
CA TRP A 86 -7.84 -14.48 2.08
C TRP A 86 -7.56 -15.90 1.59
N THR A 87 -6.97 -16.76 2.42
CA THR A 87 -6.65 -18.16 2.06
C THR A 87 -7.52 -19.19 2.76
N GLY A 88 -8.40 -18.76 3.66
CA GLY A 88 -9.38 -19.60 4.35
C GLY A 88 -10.40 -20.25 3.43
#